data_AF-A0A831NWL3-F1
#
_entry.id   AF-A0A831NWL3-F1
#
_cell.length_a   1.000
_cell.length_b   1.000
_cell.length_c   1.000
_cell.angle_alpha   90.00
_cell.angle_beta   90.00
_cell.angle_gamma   90.00
#
_symmetry.space_group_name_H-M   'P 1'
#
loop_
_entity.id
_entity.type
_entity.pdbx_description
1 polymer ?
#
loop_
_entity_poly.entity_id
_entity_poly.type
_entity_poly.pdbx_seq_one_letter_code
_entity_poly.pdbx_strand_id
1 'polypeptide(L)'
;MIPLVYKINPVDNVATALSDLEKFKKYEVFEEGKGIVGEIETKTRIPKWYKVALVKIPEESPVLKFGYSIGLAVIDIEPGTVVHLTNIVLSEDYSFAELVERGFIIGRALVNIDKGDSVRIGKNVKPLHPAFYSAPYGTKVGIAAKRILEDELVRLGNIIDVPHKLGWNEKYRSLVKEFYKFLNTGVMSMSRV
;
A
#
# COMPACT_ATOMS: atom_id res chain seq x y z
N MET A 1 -23.49 -6.66 -21.35
CA MET A 1 -22.25 -7.15 -20.70
C MET A 1 -22.67 -8.27 -19.77
N ILE A 2 -22.07 -9.44 -19.84
CA ILE A 2 -22.44 -10.57 -18.97
C ILE A 2 -22.00 -10.20 -17.54
N PRO A 3 -22.91 -10.24 -16.55
CA PRO A 3 -22.55 -9.91 -15.18
C PRO A 3 -21.66 -11.02 -14.62
N LEU A 4 -20.39 -10.70 -14.37
CA LEU A 4 -19.38 -11.63 -13.90
C LEU A 4 -18.44 -10.98 -12.89
N VAL A 5 -17.73 -11.82 -12.15
CA VAL A 5 -16.67 -11.41 -11.22
C VAL A 5 -15.31 -11.81 -11.73
N TYR A 6 -14.39 -10.84 -11.72
CA TYR A 6 -13.08 -10.92 -12.35
C TYR A 6 -11.97 -11.13 -11.32
N LYS A 7 -11.32 -12.29 -11.39
CA LYS A 7 -10.18 -12.70 -10.56
C LYS A 7 -8.90 -12.58 -11.38
N ILE A 8 -7.90 -11.90 -10.83
CA ILE A 8 -6.70 -11.52 -11.59
C ILE A 8 -5.58 -12.53 -11.39
N ASN A 9 -5.30 -12.90 -10.15
CA ASN A 9 -4.24 -13.85 -9.83
C ASN A 9 -4.82 -15.14 -9.23
N PRO A 10 -4.30 -16.33 -9.56
CA PRO A 10 -4.72 -17.60 -8.97
C PRO A 10 -4.80 -17.62 -7.43
N VAL A 11 -3.93 -16.87 -6.75
CA VAL A 11 -3.90 -16.82 -5.27
C VAL A 11 -4.86 -15.81 -4.66
N ASP A 12 -5.55 -15.01 -5.48
CA ASP A 12 -6.50 -14.00 -4.98
C ASP A 12 -7.67 -14.67 -4.25
N ASN A 13 -7.99 -14.17 -3.06
CA ASN A 13 -9.16 -14.60 -2.29
C ASN A 13 -10.36 -13.63 -2.47
N VAL A 14 -10.18 -12.58 -3.28
CA VAL A 14 -11.25 -11.67 -3.71
C VAL A 14 -11.23 -11.44 -5.23
N ALA A 15 -12.39 -11.13 -5.82
CA ALA A 15 -12.53 -10.73 -7.22
C ALA A 15 -13.16 -9.33 -7.35
N THR A 16 -13.17 -8.77 -8.56
CA THR A 16 -13.83 -7.48 -8.88
C THR A 16 -15.17 -7.72 -9.57
N ALA A 17 -16.24 -7.09 -9.11
CA ALA A 17 -17.52 -7.11 -9.83
C ALA A 17 -17.46 -6.21 -11.07
N LEU A 18 -17.71 -6.75 -12.27
CA LEU A 18 -17.70 -5.95 -13.52
C LEU A 18 -19.05 -5.29 -13.83
N SER A 19 -20.08 -5.63 -13.07
CA SER A 19 -21.41 -5.02 -13.04
C SER A 19 -21.92 -4.95 -11.60
N ASP A 20 -23.06 -4.31 -11.39
CA ASP A 20 -23.77 -4.46 -10.13
C ASP A 20 -24.25 -5.91 -9.97
N LEU A 21 -24.01 -6.49 -8.80
CA LEU A 21 -24.44 -7.84 -8.45
C LEU A 21 -25.52 -7.75 -7.38
N GLU A 22 -26.63 -8.41 -7.63
CA GLU A 22 -27.75 -8.54 -6.70
C GLU A 22 -27.40 -9.53 -5.60
N LYS A 23 -28.07 -9.42 -4.46
CA LYS A 23 -27.94 -10.36 -3.33
C LYS A 23 -28.63 -11.69 -3.67
N PHE A 24 -28.07 -12.82 -3.23
CA PHE A 24 -28.60 -14.17 -3.41
C PHE A 24 -28.74 -14.60 -4.88
N LYS A 25 -27.80 -14.17 -5.72
CA LYS A 25 -27.70 -14.61 -7.11
C LYS A 25 -26.33 -15.20 -7.40
N LYS A 26 -26.28 -16.12 -8.36
CA LYS A 26 -25.05 -16.73 -8.84
C LYS A 26 -24.49 -15.95 -10.03
N TYR A 27 -23.17 -15.77 -10.02
CA TYR A 27 -22.42 -15.12 -11.09
C TYR A 27 -21.18 -15.94 -11.41
N GLU A 28 -20.82 -16.00 -12.69
CA GLU A 28 -19.62 -16.68 -13.12
C GLU A 28 -18.36 -15.96 -12.62
N VAL A 29 -17.36 -16.75 -12.23
CA VAL A 29 -16.01 -16.29 -11.88
C VAL A 29 -15.10 -16.49 -13.09
N PHE A 30 -14.66 -15.38 -13.67
CA PHE A 30 -13.65 -15.38 -14.72
C PHE A 30 -12.26 -15.16 -14.08
N GLU A 31 -11.33 -16.09 -14.30
CA GLU A 31 -9.93 -15.95 -13.89
C GLU A 31 -9.05 -15.62 -15.11
N GLU A 32 -8.24 -14.57 -14.98
CA GLU A 32 -7.33 -14.12 -16.04
C GLU A 32 -6.41 -15.26 -16.50
N GLY A 33 -6.36 -15.49 -17.82
CA GLY A 33 -5.58 -16.58 -18.42
C GLY A 33 -6.20 -17.98 -18.35
N LYS A 34 -7.33 -18.17 -17.63
CA LYS A 34 -8.03 -19.48 -17.57
C LYS A 34 -9.46 -19.46 -18.11
N GLY A 35 -10.13 -18.30 -18.11
CA GLY A 35 -11.53 -18.21 -18.50
C GLY A 35 -12.47 -18.44 -17.31
N ILE A 36 -13.64 -19.04 -17.55
CA ILE A 36 -14.62 -19.33 -16.50
C ILE A 36 -14.14 -20.52 -15.66
N VAL A 37 -13.92 -20.28 -14.36
CA VAL A 37 -13.39 -21.27 -13.42
C VAL A 37 -14.43 -21.74 -12.40
N GLY A 38 -15.63 -21.19 -12.43
CA GLY A 38 -16.74 -21.58 -11.55
C GLY A 38 -17.77 -20.46 -11.39
N GLU A 39 -18.54 -20.54 -10.30
CA GLU A 39 -19.59 -19.58 -9.95
C GLU A 39 -19.47 -19.19 -8.47
N ILE A 40 -19.95 -18.00 -8.13
CA ILE A 40 -20.10 -17.54 -6.75
C ILE A 40 -21.54 -17.07 -6.52
N GLU A 41 -22.15 -17.49 -5.42
CA GLU A 41 -23.42 -16.96 -4.94
C GLU A 41 -23.19 -15.77 -4.01
N THR A 42 -23.82 -14.64 -4.30
CA THR A 42 -23.65 -13.42 -3.50
C THR A 42 -24.46 -13.47 -2.21
N LYS A 43 -23.85 -13.07 -1.09
CA LYS A 43 -24.52 -12.91 0.21
C LYS A 43 -24.93 -11.47 0.50
N THR A 44 -24.39 -10.51 -0.26
CA THR A 44 -24.72 -9.08 -0.19
C THR A 44 -24.91 -8.50 -1.58
N ARG A 45 -25.54 -7.32 -1.70
CA ARG A 45 -25.43 -6.52 -2.93
C ARG A 45 -23.97 -6.07 -3.09
N ILE A 46 -23.41 -6.19 -4.29
CA ILE A 46 -22.03 -5.78 -4.58
C ILE A 46 -22.07 -4.75 -5.71
N PRO A 47 -21.71 -3.49 -5.46
CA PRO A 47 -21.67 -2.47 -6.50
C PRO A 47 -20.63 -2.81 -7.58
N LYS A 48 -20.85 -2.31 -8.79
CA LYS A 48 -19.83 -2.39 -9.85
C LYS A 48 -18.48 -1.85 -9.35
N TRP A 49 -17.40 -2.54 -9.71
CA TRP A 49 -16.00 -2.29 -9.32
C TRP A 49 -15.62 -2.62 -7.88
N TYR A 50 -16.55 -3.06 -7.05
CA TYR A 50 -16.26 -3.45 -5.67
C TYR A 50 -15.70 -4.87 -5.63
N LYS A 51 -15.06 -5.20 -4.50
CA LYS A 51 -14.50 -6.53 -4.28
C LYS A 51 -15.56 -7.48 -3.73
N VAL A 52 -15.53 -8.73 -4.16
CA VAL A 52 -16.30 -9.84 -3.59
C VAL A 52 -15.34 -10.88 -3.02
N ALA A 53 -15.65 -11.43 -1.84
CA ALA A 53 -14.91 -12.56 -1.30
C ALA A 53 -15.21 -13.84 -2.10
N LEU A 54 -14.18 -14.53 -2.57
CA LEU A 54 -14.29 -15.79 -3.30
C LEU A 54 -14.28 -17.01 -2.38
N VAL A 55 -13.69 -16.85 -1.20
CA VAL A 55 -13.57 -17.87 -0.15
C VAL A 55 -13.88 -17.23 1.20
N LYS A 56 -13.97 -18.04 2.26
CA LYS A 56 -14.06 -17.51 3.62
C LYS A 56 -12.74 -16.82 3.98
N ILE A 57 -12.80 -15.59 4.47
CA ILE A 57 -11.66 -14.83 4.98
C ILE A 57 -11.93 -14.58 6.47
N PRO A 58 -11.30 -15.34 7.38
CA PRO A 58 -11.46 -15.12 8.82
C PRO A 58 -10.99 -13.72 9.24
N GLU A 59 -11.47 -13.24 10.38
CA GLU A 59 -10.91 -12.06 11.04
C GLU A 59 -9.37 -12.16 11.16
N GLU A 60 -8.69 -11.02 11.06
CA GLU A 60 -7.22 -10.87 11.06
C GLU A 60 -6.50 -11.58 9.90
N SER A 61 -7.23 -12.21 8.98
CA SER A 61 -6.61 -12.90 7.84
C SER A 61 -6.36 -11.97 6.65
N PRO A 62 -5.30 -12.22 5.85
CA PRO A 62 -5.00 -11.43 4.67
C PRO A 62 -6.10 -11.44 3.61
N VAL A 63 -6.37 -10.28 3.04
CA VAL A 63 -7.22 -10.06 1.88
C VAL A 63 -6.29 -9.91 0.68
N LEU A 64 -6.32 -10.88 -0.23
CA LEU A 64 -5.37 -11.04 -1.32
C LEU A 64 -5.99 -10.60 -2.66
N LYS A 65 -5.37 -9.62 -3.31
CA LYS A 65 -5.73 -9.18 -4.67
C LYS A 65 -4.48 -8.86 -5.48
N PHE A 66 -4.49 -9.18 -6.78
CA PHE A 66 -3.33 -9.05 -7.67
C PHE A 66 -2.12 -9.90 -7.24
N GLY A 67 -2.33 -10.91 -6.39
CA GLY A 67 -1.26 -11.71 -5.78
C GLY A 67 -0.60 -11.08 -4.55
N TYR A 68 -1.15 -9.99 -3.99
CA TYR A 68 -0.61 -9.30 -2.82
C TYR A 68 -1.64 -9.16 -1.70
N SER A 69 -1.18 -9.08 -0.46
CA SER A 69 -2.02 -8.65 0.66
C SER A 69 -2.36 -7.17 0.51
N ILE A 70 -3.65 -6.86 0.34
CA ILE A 70 -4.16 -5.48 0.26
C ILE A 70 -4.81 -5.04 1.57
N GLY A 71 -4.93 -5.93 2.54
CA GLY A 71 -5.77 -5.73 3.72
C GLY A 71 -5.75 -6.90 4.68
N LEU A 72 -6.12 -6.65 5.93
CA LEU A 72 -6.56 -7.69 6.86
C LEU A 72 -8.06 -7.53 7.06
N ALA A 73 -8.78 -8.63 7.13
CA ALA A 73 -10.19 -8.60 7.48
C ALA A 73 -10.34 -8.19 8.96
N VAL A 74 -11.29 -7.30 9.27
CA VAL A 74 -11.60 -6.91 10.67
C VAL A 74 -12.81 -7.65 11.26
N ILE A 75 -13.39 -8.55 10.46
CA ILE A 75 -14.45 -9.48 10.83
C ILE A 75 -14.29 -10.73 9.98
N ASP A 76 -14.97 -11.81 10.32
CA ASP A 76 -15.19 -12.93 9.40
C ASP A 76 -15.95 -12.46 8.15
N ILE A 77 -15.38 -12.69 6.97
CA ILE A 77 -15.98 -12.40 5.67
C ILE A 77 -16.32 -13.71 4.96
N GLU A 78 -17.60 -13.96 4.76
CA GLU A 78 -18.11 -15.13 4.07
C GLU A 78 -17.99 -15.03 2.53
N PRO A 79 -17.84 -16.14 1.78
CA PRO A 79 -17.87 -16.13 0.32
C PRO A 79 -19.12 -15.43 -0.21
N GLY A 80 -18.97 -14.65 -1.29
CA GLY A 80 -20.05 -13.88 -1.89
C GLY A 80 -20.37 -12.55 -1.18
N THR A 81 -19.62 -12.19 -0.14
CA THR A 81 -19.81 -10.93 0.60
C THR A 81 -18.95 -9.81 0.00
N VAL A 82 -19.45 -8.57 0.03
CA VAL A 82 -18.70 -7.38 -0.40
C VAL A 82 -17.49 -7.14 0.52
N VAL A 83 -16.34 -6.86 -0.09
CA VAL A 83 -15.08 -6.53 0.61
C VAL A 83 -14.72 -5.06 0.36
N HIS A 84 -14.76 -4.25 1.40
CA HIS A 84 -14.58 -2.80 1.32
C HIS A 84 -13.89 -2.26 2.60
N LEU A 85 -13.56 -0.97 2.62
CA LEU A 85 -12.94 -0.29 3.77
C LEU A 85 -13.72 -0.41 5.09
N THR A 86 -14.96 -0.89 5.05
CA THR A 86 -15.80 -1.14 6.22
C THR A 86 -15.52 -2.47 6.91
N ASN A 87 -14.90 -3.43 6.23
CA ASN A 87 -14.61 -4.76 6.76
C ASN A 87 -13.18 -5.23 6.50
N ILE A 88 -12.32 -4.34 5.98
CA ILE A 88 -10.88 -4.56 5.91
C ILE A 88 -10.15 -3.32 6.41
N VAL A 89 -9.06 -3.53 7.14
CA VAL A 89 -8.00 -2.52 7.33
C VAL A 89 -6.92 -2.79 6.29
N LEU A 90 -6.24 -1.76 5.81
CA LEU A 90 -5.12 -1.95 4.89
C LEU A 90 -3.99 -2.68 5.63
N SER A 91 -3.47 -3.77 5.04
CA SER A 91 -2.46 -4.65 5.62
C SER A 91 -1.07 -4.15 5.24
N GLU A 92 -0.17 -4.29 6.19
CA GLU A 92 1.16 -3.72 6.24
C GLU A 92 2.24 -4.75 5.91
N ASP A 93 2.37 -5.14 4.64
CA ASP A 93 3.69 -5.63 4.16
C ASP A 93 4.78 -4.51 4.22
N TYR A 94 4.43 -3.34 4.77
CA TYR A 94 5.33 -2.39 5.43
C TYR A 94 4.92 -2.27 6.89
N SER A 95 5.73 -2.71 7.86
CA SER A 95 5.45 -2.42 9.27
C SER A 95 5.54 -0.91 9.53
N PHE A 96 4.40 -0.25 9.44
CA PHE A 96 4.20 1.15 9.75
C PHE A 96 4.36 1.35 11.26
N ALA A 97 3.91 0.40 12.08
CA ALA A 97 4.17 0.39 13.52
C ALA A 97 5.69 0.45 13.81
N GLU A 98 6.51 -0.36 13.12
CA GLU A 98 7.97 -0.32 13.23
C GLU A 98 8.56 0.98 12.65
N LEU A 99 7.96 1.56 11.60
CA LEU A 99 8.34 2.88 11.07
C LEU A 99 8.06 4.02 12.06
N VAL A 100 6.95 3.96 12.78
CA VAL A 100 6.59 4.91 13.83
C VAL A 100 7.52 4.74 15.03
N GLU A 101 7.76 3.51 15.48
CA GLU A 101 8.71 3.20 16.56
C GLU A 101 10.16 3.58 16.20
N ARG A 102 10.58 3.40 14.95
CA ARG A 102 11.90 3.82 14.45
C ARG A 102 11.92 5.30 14.03
N GLY A 103 10.80 6.01 14.05
CA GLY A 103 10.68 7.44 13.74
C GLY A 103 11.00 7.82 12.29
N PHE A 104 10.45 7.07 11.33
CA PHE A 104 10.53 7.32 9.88
C PHE A 104 11.95 7.41 9.31
N ILE A 105 12.86 6.56 9.80
CA ILE A 105 14.22 6.48 9.28
C ILE A 105 14.20 5.84 7.88
N ILE A 106 14.69 6.57 6.88
CA ILE A 106 14.83 6.06 5.51
C ILE A 106 16.23 5.44 5.27
N GLY A 107 17.24 5.90 6.01
CA GLY A 107 18.62 5.47 5.82
C GLY A 107 19.62 6.16 6.73
N ARG A 108 20.90 5.89 6.49
CA ARG A 108 22.03 6.56 7.13
C ARG A 108 22.76 7.44 6.11
N ALA A 109 23.13 8.65 6.51
CA ALA A 109 23.91 9.54 5.67
C ALA A 109 25.30 8.95 5.45
N LEU A 110 25.73 8.86 4.19
CA LEU A 110 27.06 8.40 3.79
C LEU A 110 28.09 9.53 3.75
N VAL A 111 27.60 10.77 3.72
CA VAL A 111 28.37 12.01 3.64
C VAL A 111 27.57 13.10 4.34
N ASN A 112 28.20 14.25 4.64
CA ASN A 112 27.46 15.44 5.04
C ASN A 112 26.51 15.89 3.92
N ILE A 113 25.27 16.20 4.26
CA ILE A 113 24.24 16.71 3.33
C ILE A 113 23.80 18.07 3.85
N ASP A 114 24.05 19.13 3.08
CA ASP A 114 23.67 20.47 3.48
C ASP A 114 22.19 20.74 3.17
N LYS A 115 21.60 21.70 3.89
CA LYS A 115 20.23 22.14 3.63
C LYS A 115 20.10 22.63 2.19
N GLY A 116 19.11 22.11 1.47
CA GLY A 116 18.91 22.41 0.04
C GLY A 116 19.51 21.40 -0.93
N ASP A 117 20.37 20.50 -0.44
CA ASP A 117 20.96 19.46 -1.28
C ASP A 117 19.97 18.37 -1.64
N SER A 118 20.20 17.75 -2.80
CA SER A 118 19.42 16.57 -3.21
C SER A 118 19.79 15.37 -2.35
N VAL A 119 18.79 14.74 -1.71
CA VAL A 119 18.95 13.48 -0.98
C VAL A 119 18.72 12.32 -1.96
N ARG A 120 19.72 11.45 -2.10
CA ARG A 120 19.72 10.38 -3.11
C ARG A 120 20.18 9.05 -2.51
N ILE A 121 19.40 7.99 -2.77
CA ILE A 121 19.69 6.63 -2.34
C ILE A 121 20.95 6.11 -3.06
N GLY A 122 21.85 5.48 -2.31
CA GLY A 122 23.12 4.93 -2.80
C GLY A 122 24.22 5.98 -3.01
N LYS A 123 23.86 7.26 -3.26
CA LYS A 123 24.84 8.36 -3.37
C LYS A 123 25.15 8.99 -2.02
N ASN A 124 24.12 9.56 -1.40
CA ASN A 124 24.26 10.34 -0.16
C ASN A 124 23.70 9.56 1.04
N VAL A 125 22.84 8.57 0.78
CA VAL A 125 22.11 7.82 1.81
C VAL A 125 22.19 6.33 1.54
N LYS A 126 22.69 5.57 2.51
CA LYS A 126 22.56 4.11 2.54
C LYS A 126 21.15 3.76 3.00
N PRO A 127 20.35 3.05 2.18
CA PRO A 127 18.98 2.73 2.55
C PRO A 127 18.96 1.79 3.75
N LEU A 128 18.15 2.11 4.75
CA LEU A 128 17.83 1.21 5.86
C LEU A 128 16.38 0.73 5.77
N HIS A 129 15.51 1.47 5.10
CA HIS A 129 14.11 1.12 4.94
C HIS A 129 13.85 0.23 3.71
N PRO A 130 13.07 -0.86 3.83
CA PRO A 130 12.84 -1.85 2.76
C PRO A 130 12.31 -1.27 1.44
N ALA A 131 11.50 -0.21 1.49
CA ALA A 131 10.99 0.46 0.28
C ALA A 131 12.09 0.92 -0.69
N PHE A 132 13.32 1.10 -0.20
CA PHE A 132 14.45 1.57 -0.99
C PHE A 132 15.48 0.48 -1.30
N TYR A 133 15.31 -0.77 -0.84
CA TYR A 133 16.27 -1.85 -1.13
C TYR A 133 16.33 -2.17 -2.63
N SER A 134 15.20 -2.05 -3.33
CA SER A 134 15.11 -2.22 -4.77
C SER A 134 15.20 -0.90 -5.55
N ALA A 135 15.55 0.23 -4.90
CA ALA A 135 15.62 1.52 -5.57
C ALA A 135 16.89 1.61 -6.44
N PRO A 136 16.80 2.10 -7.69
CA PRO A 136 17.98 2.33 -8.52
C PRO A 136 19.00 3.27 -7.84
N TYR A 137 20.29 3.02 -8.08
CA TYR A 137 21.35 3.89 -7.57
C TYR A 137 21.14 5.35 -8.01
N GLY A 138 21.27 6.30 -7.08
CA GLY A 138 21.10 7.73 -7.34
C GLY A 138 19.65 8.22 -7.40
N THR A 139 18.68 7.36 -7.11
CA THR A 139 17.25 7.73 -6.95
C THR A 139 17.12 8.92 -6.01
N LYS A 140 16.56 10.02 -6.51
CA LYS A 140 16.27 11.21 -5.70
C LYS A 140 15.04 10.94 -4.86
N VAL A 141 15.17 11.09 -3.55
CA VAL A 141 14.06 10.99 -2.60
C VAL A 141 13.63 12.35 -2.10
N GLY A 142 14.47 13.38 -2.16
CA GLY A 142 13.99 14.75 -1.98
C GLY A 142 15.10 15.75 -1.83
N ILE A 143 14.83 16.82 -1.11
CA ILE A 143 15.80 17.85 -0.75
C ILE A 143 15.94 17.93 0.76
N ALA A 144 17.16 18.05 1.28
CA ALA A 144 17.39 18.15 2.70
C ALA A 144 16.79 19.44 3.29
N ALA A 145 15.90 19.31 4.26
CA ALA A 145 15.23 20.41 4.95
C ALA A 145 16.11 21.08 6.02
N LYS A 146 17.08 20.32 6.54
CA LYS A 146 18.15 20.74 7.45
C LYS A 146 19.46 20.11 7.02
N ARG A 147 20.58 20.58 7.57
CA ARG A 147 21.85 19.87 7.47
C ARG A 147 21.77 18.53 8.19
N ILE A 148 22.33 17.49 7.58
CA ILE A 148 22.41 16.13 8.11
C ILE A 148 23.89 15.73 8.06
N LEU A 149 24.44 15.33 9.20
CA LEU A 149 25.85 14.95 9.27
C LEU A 149 26.07 13.53 8.74
N GLU A 150 27.29 13.24 8.29
CA GLU A 150 27.72 11.87 8.00
C GLU A 150 27.42 10.95 9.19
N ASP A 151 26.99 9.72 8.88
CA ASP A 151 26.50 8.73 9.83
C ASP A 151 25.23 9.10 10.61
N GLU A 152 24.66 10.30 10.47
CA GLU A 152 23.36 10.64 11.06
C GLU A 152 22.24 9.83 10.38
N LEU A 153 21.19 9.55 11.15
CA LEU A 153 19.98 8.94 10.64
C LEU A 153 19.20 9.95 9.80
N VAL A 154 18.96 9.58 8.54
CA VAL A 154 18.14 10.36 7.62
C VAL A 154 16.69 9.96 7.85
N ARG A 155 15.89 10.88 8.38
CA ARG A 155 14.45 10.68 8.60
C ARG A 155 13.65 11.33 7.47
N LEU A 156 12.46 10.81 7.21
CA LEU A 156 11.55 11.40 6.23
C LEU A 156 11.25 12.88 6.53
N GLY A 157 11.07 13.23 7.81
CA GLY A 157 10.89 14.62 8.24
C GLY A 157 12.11 15.53 8.07
N ASN A 158 13.28 15.01 7.70
CA ASN A 158 14.45 15.82 7.34
C ASN A 158 14.48 16.20 5.87
N ILE A 159 13.46 15.82 5.10
CA ILE A 159 13.43 15.94 3.64
C ILE A 159 12.15 16.66 3.24
N ILE A 160 12.28 17.62 2.32
CA ILE A 160 11.14 18.23 1.62
C ILE A 160 10.93 17.57 0.27
N ASP A 161 9.66 17.37 -0.05
CA ASP A 161 9.23 16.88 -1.34
C ASP A 161 9.22 18.04 -2.36
N VAL A 162 9.69 17.78 -3.58
CA VAL A 162 9.70 18.77 -4.67
C VAL A 162 9.13 18.16 -5.94
N PRO A 163 8.19 18.85 -6.62
CA PRO A 163 7.65 18.36 -7.88
C PRO A 163 8.76 18.14 -8.92
N HIS A 164 8.74 17.01 -9.61
CA HIS A 164 9.72 16.72 -10.68
C HIS A 164 9.08 16.09 -11.91
N LYS A 165 9.63 16.46 -13.08
CA LYS A 165 9.25 16.03 -14.44
C LYS A 165 9.77 14.67 -14.90
N LEU A 166 10.66 14.02 -14.14
CA LEU A 166 11.22 12.69 -14.47
C LEU A 166 10.77 11.69 -13.41
N GLY A 167 10.25 10.55 -13.87
CA GLY A 167 9.47 9.55 -13.13
C GLY A 167 9.98 9.22 -11.73
N TRP A 168 9.01 9.09 -10.81
CA TRP A 168 9.23 8.89 -9.39
C TRP A 168 9.33 7.40 -9.04
N ASN A 169 10.00 7.10 -7.92
CA ASN A 169 9.82 5.82 -7.25
C ASN A 169 8.42 5.78 -6.62
N GLU A 170 7.53 4.92 -7.14
CA GLU A 170 6.13 4.84 -6.71
C GLU A 170 5.99 4.41 -5.25
N LYS A 171 6.87 3.50 -4.78
CA LYS A 171 6.88 3.05 -3.38
C LYS A 171 7.22 4.20 -2.44
N TYR A 172 8.20 5.04 -2.80
CA TYR A 172 8.54 6.24 -2.04
C TYR A 172 7.38 7.23 -1.97
N ARG A 173 6.68 7.44 -3.09
CA ARG A 173 5.54 8.36 -3.14
C ARG A 173 4.39 7.90 -2.26
N SER A 174 4.14 6.59 -2.19
CA SER A 174 3.15 6.04 -1.27
C SER A 174 3.50 6.34 0.18
N LEU A 175 4.77 6.08 0.56
CA LEU A 175 5.28 6.35 1.91
C LEU A 175 5.15 7.83 2.32
N VAL A 176 5.50 8.76 1.42
CA VAL A 176 5.35 10.21 1.66
C VAL A 176 3.89 10.62 1.80
N LYS A 177 3.02 10.12 0.92
CA LYS A 177 1.57 10.42 0.97
C LYS A 177 0.95 9.92 2.27
N GLU A 178 1.34 8.74 2.72
CA GLU A 178 0.88 8.17 3.99
C GLU A 178 1.34 9.04 5.17
N PHE A 179 2.63 9.42 5.23
CA PHE A 179 3.14 10.35 6.24
C PHE A 179 2.31 11.64 6.36
N TYR A 180 2.04 12.31 5.24
CA TYR A 180 1.21 13.52 5.25
C TYR A 180 -0.25 13.25 5.64
N LYS A 181 -0.79 12.09 5.30
CA LYS A 181 -2.13 11.67 5.74
C LYS A 181 -2.17 11.55 7.27
N PHE A 182 -1.15 10.93 7.89
CA PHE A 182 -1.06 10.82 9.34
C PHE A 182 -0.99 12.18 10.04
N LEU A 183 -0.15 13.10 9.56
CA LEU A 183 -0.08 14.47 10.08
C LEU A 183 -1.44 15.18 10.01
N ASN A 184 -2.13 15.08 8.87
CA ASN A 184 -3.41 15.77 8.66
C ASN A 184 -4.56 15.15 9.45
N THR A 185 -4.49 13.86 9.78
CA THR A 185 -5.47 13.17 10.62
C THR A 185 -5.25 13.37 12.12
N GLY A 186 -4.19 14.07 12.54
CA GLY A 186 -3.88 14.30 13.95
C GLY A 186 -3.39 13.05 14.71
N VAL A 187 -3.21 11.92 14.00
CA VAL A 187 -2.69 10.66 14.55
C VAL A 187 -1.21 10.79 14.93
N MET A 188 -0.51 11.80 14.39
CA MET A 188 0.83 12.18 14.81
C MET A 188 0.92 13.69 15.07
N SER A 189 1.31 14.05 16.29
CA SER A 189 1.70 15.42 16.64
C SER A 189 3.21 15.58 16.48
N MET A 190 3.64 16.54 15.65
CA MET A 190 5.05 16.95 15.53
C MET A 190 5.46 17.95 16.63
N SER A 191 4.81 17.93 17.80
CA SER A 191 5.28 18.68 18.96
C SER A 191 6.58 18.06 19.44
N ARG A 192 7.68 18.73 19.09
CA ARG A 192 9.05 18.43 19.52
C ARG A 192 9.09 18.12 21.03
N VAL A 193 9.69 16.99 21.37
CA VAL A 193 10.75 17.02 22.39
C VAL A 193 12.04 17.39 21.66
#